data_AF-A0A444X6F4-F1
#
_entry.id   AF-A0A444X6F4-F1
#
_cell.length_a   1.000
_cell.length_b   1.000
_cell.length_c   1.000
_cell.angle_alpha   90.00
_cell.angle_beta   90.00
_cell.angle_gamma   90.00
#
_symmetry.space_group_name_H-M   'P 1'
#
loop_
_entity.id
_entity.type
_entity.pdbx_description
1 polymer ?
#
loop_
_entity_poly.entity_id
_entity_poly.type
_entity_poly.pdbx_seq_one_letter_code
_entity_poly.pdbx_strand_id
1 'polypeptide(L)' 'MIFVHIDQVMVSTKDEPDSSLPPAVDGLLRVHKRLDGLENDFSHASSGVARKISTKLLVAALQAGSLTGKQGGTIKSI' A
#
# COMPACT_ATOMS: atom_id res chain seq x y z
N MET A 1 -28.16 -15.46 -7.93
CA MET A 1 -27.42 -16.59 -8.51
C MET A 1 -26.00 -16.08 -8.76
N ILE A 2 -25.05 -16.38 -7.85
CA ILE A 2 -23.81 -17.18 -8.08
C ILE A 2 -22.75 -16.37 -8.89
N PHE A 3 -21.46 -16.19 -8.58
CA PHE A 3 -20.47 -16.57 -7.56
C PHE A 3 -19.31 -15.52 -7.59
N VAL A 4 -18.43 -15.54 -6.59
CA VAL A 4 -17.30 -14.63 -6.32
C VAL A 4 -16.11 -14.79 -7.29
N HIS A 5 -15.41 -13.71 -7.64
CA HIS A 5 -13.96 -13.76 -7.90
C HIS A 5 -13.25 -12.47 -7.44
N ILE A 6 -12.00 -12.66 -7.01
CA ILE A 6 -11.23 -11.85 -6.07
C ILE A 6 -10.52 -10.69 -6.80
N ASP A 7 -10.26 -9.59 -6.08
CA ASP A 7 -9.39 -8.44 -6.45
C ASP A 7 -9.86 -7.39 -7.46
N GLN A 8 -11.05 -6.79 -7.27
CA GLN A 8 -11.23 -5.42 -7.75
C GLN A 8 -10.66 -4.41 -6.74
N VAL A 9 -9.35 -4.17 -6.81
CA VAL A 9 -8.84 -2.84 -6.43
C VAL A 9 -9.27 -1.90 -7.55
N MET A 10 -10.48 -1.36 -7.44
CA MET A 10 -10.88 -0.24 -8.29
C MET A 10 -10.13 0.99 -7.79
N VAL A 11 -8.95 1.25 -8.36
CA VAL A 11 -8.33 2.58 -8.28
C VAL A 11 -9.14 3.49 -9.19
N SER A 12 -10.25 4.00 -8.68
CA SER A 12 -10.98 5.07 -9.37
C SER A 12 -10.13 6.33 -9.25
N THR A 13 -9.35 6.64 -10.29
CA THR A 13 -8.92 8.01 -10.52
C THR A 13 -10.17 8.77 -10.92
N LYS A 14 -10.71 9.57 -9.99
CA LYS A 14 -11.71 10.57 -10.32
C LYS A 14 -10.99 11.62 -11.16
N ASP A 15 -10.90 11.41 -12.46
CA ASP A 15 -10.30 12.36 -13.39
C ASP A 15 -11.05 13.68 -13.27
N GLU A 16 -10.37 14.68 -12.70
CA GLU A 16 -10.84 16.06 -12.71
C GLU A 16 -10.68 16.55 -14.16
N PRO A 17 -11.77 17.00 -14.82
CA PRO A 17 -11.79 17.28 -16.27
C PRO A 17 -10.83 18.41 -16.69
N ASP A 18 -10.33 19.20 -15.75
CA ASP A 18 -9.38 20.30 -15.98
C ASP A 18 -7.91 19.88 -15.84
N SER A 19 -7.64 18.60 -15.54
CA SER A 19 -6.26 18.11 -15.47
C SER A 19 -5.70 17.82 -16.86
N SER A 20 -4.56 18.44 -17.19
CA SER A 20 -3.86 18.24 -18.47
C SER A 20 -3.28 16.82 -18.62
N LEU A 21 -3.08 16.12 -17.49
CA LEU A 21 -2.53 14.77 -17.44
C LEU A 21 -3.38 13.90 -16.51
N PRO A 22 -3.66 12.63 -16.89
CA PRO A 22 -4.34 11.69 -16.02
C PRO A 22 -3.58 11.50 -14.69
N PRO A 23 -4.26 11.29 -13.54
CA PRO A 23 -3.61 11.21 -12.23
C PRO A 23 -2.51 10.13 -12.12
N ALA A 24 -2.63 9.04 -12.87
CA ALA A 24 -1.60 7.99 -12.92
C ALA A 24 -0.30 8.48 -13.60
N VAL A 25 -0.43 9.29 -14.65
CA VAL A 25 0.70 9.85 -15.40
C VAL A 25 1.36 10.97 -14.58
N ASP A 26 0.58 11.85 -13.97
CA ASP A 26 1.10 12.89 -13.06
C ASP A 26 1.88 12.27 -11.89
N GLY A 27 1.36 11.20 -11.29
CA GLY A 27 2.03 10.45 -10.23
C GLY A 27 3.38 9.88 -10.66
N LEU A 28 3.45 9.29 -11.86
CA LEU A 28 4.70 8.75 -12.41
C LEU A 28 5.75 9.85 -12.62
N LEU A 29 5.38 10.96 -13.27
CA LEU A 29 6.29 12.09 -13.51
C LEU A 29 6.78 12.71 -12.20
N ARG A 30 5.92 12.80 -11.19
CA ARG A 30 6.26 13.31 -9.86
C ARG A 30 7.28 12.43 -9.16
N VAL A 31 7.20 11.11 -9.29
CA VAL A 31 8.17 10.17 -8.71
C VAL A 31 9.50 10.25 -9.45
N HIS A 32 9.47 10.25 -10.78
CA HIS A 32 10.68 10.37 -11.60
C HIS A 32 11.47 11.65 -11.29
N LYS A 33 10.80 12.80 -11.23
CA LYS A 33 11.42 14.09 -10.90
C LYS A 33 12.05 14.12 -9.49
N ARG A 34 11.49 13.37 -8.53
CA ARG A 34 12.08 13.24 -7.19
C ARG A 34 13.34 12.39 -7.19
N LEU A 35 13.43 11.41 -8.09
CA LEU A 35 14.62 10.57 -8.24
C LEU A 35 15.75 11.32 -8.96
N ASP A 36 15.42 12.13 -9.97
CA ASP A 36 16.42 12.93 -10.69
C ASP A 36 17.16 13.95 -9.81
N GLY A 37 16.51 14.43 -8.74
CA GLY A 37 17.13 15.32 -7.73
C GLY A 37 17.82 14.60 -6.56
N LEU A 38 17.74 13.27 -6.48
CA LEU A 38 18.17 12.50 -5.30
C LEU A 38 19.64 12.08 -5.33
N GLU A 39 20.30 12.08 -6.50
CA GLU A 39 21.73 11.73 -6.63
C GLU A 39 22.64 12.58 -5.72
N ASN A 40 22.24 13.82 -5.39
CA ASN A 40 23.04 14.73 -4.58
C ASN A 40 22.87 14.55 -3.05
N ASP A 41 21.89 13.77 -2.57
CA ASP A 41 21.53 13.67 -1.14
C ASP A 41 21.66 12.25 -0.55
N PHE A 42 22.31 11.30 -1.24
CA PHE A 42 22.54 9.95 -0.70
C PHE A 42 23.61 9.87 0.41
N SER A 43 24.22 11.00 0.77
CA SER A 43 25.29 11.06 1.78
C SER A 43 24.78 11.10 3.23
N HIS A 44 23.46 11.18 3.47
CA HIS A 44 22.92 11.18 4.82
C HIS A 44 21.98 10.00 5.09
N ALA A 45 22.64 8.91 5.47
CA ALA A 45 22.24 7.98 6.53
C ALA A 45 20.90 7.22 6.37
N SER A 46 21.02 5.94 6.05
CA SER A 46 20.32 4.93 6.86
C SER A 46 21.26 3.78 7.18
N SER A 47 22.17 4.05 8.11
CA SER A 47 22.94 3.02 8.80
C SER A 47 21.99 2.24 9.71
N GLY A 48 21.73 0.98 9.35
CA GLY A 48 21.83 -0.14 10.29
C GLY A 48 20.90 -0.18 11.51
N VAL A 49 19.65 0.24 11.44
CA VAL A 49 18.64 -0.19 12.43
C VAL A 49 17.66 -1.11 11.73
N ALA A 50 17.59 -2.37 12.18
CA ALA A 50 16.52 -3.30 11.81
C ALA A 50 15.18 -2.72 12.26
N ARG A 51 14.60 -1.86 11.44
CA ARG A 51 13.36 -1.15 11.72
C ARG A 51 12.25 -2.19 11.70
N LYS A 52 11.58 -2.39 12.85
CA LYS A 52 10.38 -3.22 12.92
C LYS A 52 9.35 -2.69 11.94
N ILE A 53 9.09 -3.44 10.86
CA ILE A 53 8.06 -3.11 9.88
C ILE A 53 6.74 -3.66 10.42
N SER A 54 5.76 -2.79 10.62
CA SER A 54 4.40 -3.17 11.01
C SER A 54 3.46 -3.10 9.81
N THR A 55 2.79 -4.19 9.51
CA THR A 55 1.75 -4.26 8.47
C THR A 55 0.38 -4.27 9.14
N LYS A 56 -0.58 -3.49 8.62
CA LYS A 56 -1.97 -3.44 9.11
C LYS A 56 -2.88 -4.02 8.04
N LEU A 57 -3.75 -4.96 8.43
CA LEU A 57 -4.71 -5.60 7.53
C LEU A 57 -6.13 -5.11 7.86
N LEU A 58 -6.87 -4.67 6.84
CA LEU A 58 -8.30 -4.37 6.95
C LEU A 58 -9.08 -5.66 6.66
N VAL A 59 -9.90 -6.10 7.62
CA VAL A 59 -10.64 -7.36 7.54
C VAL A 59 -12.10 -7.10 7.86
N ALA A 60 -13.02 -7.78 7.16
CA ALA A 60 -14.43 -7.76 7.53
C ALA A 60 -14.61 -8.24 8.98
N ALA A 61 -15.41 -7.53 9.78
CA ALA A 61 -15.52 -7.78 11.22
C ALA A 61 -15.84 -9.26 11.56
N LEU A 62 -16.67 -9.90 10.74
CA LEU A 62 -17.04 -11.32 10.88
C LEU A 62 -15.85 -12.28 10.74
N GLN A 63 -14.84 -11.92 9.94
CA GLN A 63 -13.68 -12.78 9.68
C GLN A 63 -12.51 -12.52 10.65
N ALA A 64 -12.52 -11.39 11.36
CA ALA A 64 -11.46 -11.04 12.32
C ALA A 64 -11.30 -12.09 13.42
N GLY A 65 -12.39 -12.72 13.87
CA GLY A 65 -12.35 -13.79 14.87
C GLY A 65 -11.60 -15.04 14.39
N SER A 66 -11.82 -15.43 13.13
CA SER A 66 -11.11 -16.57 12.53
C SER A 66 -9.63 -16.26 12.27
N LEU A 67 -9.33 -15.00 11.89
CA LEU A 67 -7.96 -14.55 11.63
C LEU A 67 -7.12 -14.44 12.92
N THR A 68 -7.76 -14.02 14.01
CA THR A 68 -7.13 -13.95 15.34
C THR A 68 -6.96 -15.35 15.94
N GLY A 69 -7.99 -16.19 15.82
CA GLY A 69 -8.04 -17.51 16.44
C GLY A 69 -8.29 -17.46 17.94
N LYS A 70 -8.48 -18.64 18.56
CA LYS A 70 -8.66 -18.76 20.02
C LYS A 70 -7.37 -18.28 20.72
N GLN A 71 -7.50 -17.32 21.63
CA GLN A 71 -6.37 -16.73 22.38
C GLN A 71 -5.23 -16.18 21.49
N GLY A 72 -5.51 -15.81 20.24
CA GLY A 72 -4.49 -15.33 19.31
C GLY A 72 -3.57 -16.42 18.73
N GLY A 73 -3.91 -17.69 18.89
CA GLY A 73 -3.06 -18.80 18.43
C GLY A 73 -2.79 -18.78 16.93
N THR A 74 -3.81 -18.48 16.13
CA THR A 74 -3.70 -18.45 14.66
C THR A 74 -2.76 -17.35 14.19
N ILE A 75 -2.91 -16.12 14.68
CA ILE A 75 -2.06 -15.01 14.21
C ILE A 75 -0.60 -15.12 14.67
N LYS A 76 -0.32 -15.87 15.73
CA LYS A 76 1.06 -16.14 16.19
C LYS A 76 1.77 -17.21 15.35
N SER A 77 1.02 -18.06 14.66
CA SER A 77 1.57 -19.12 13.79
C SER A 77 1.86 -18.68 12.36
N ILE A 78 1.54 -17.42 12.03
CA ILE A 78 1.75 -16.81 10.71
C ILE A 78 3.09 -16.07 10.70
#